data_AF-G0P175-F1
#
_entry.id   AF-G0P175-F1
#
_cell.length_a   1.000
_cell.length_b   1.000
_cell.length_c   1.000
_cell.angle_alpha   90.00
_cell.angle_beta   90.00
_cell.angle_gamma   90.00
#
_symmetry.space_group_name_H-M   'P 1'
#
loop_
_entity.id
_entity.type
_entity.pdbx_description
1 polymer ?
#
loop_
_entity_poly.entity_id
_entity_poly.type
_entity_poly.pdbx_seq_one_letter_code
_entity_poly.pdbx_strand_id
1 'polypeptide(L)'
;MPGANEALVYTTIGGAIGCLVSFMSKDEVDFFTNLEMHVRSEYPPLCGRDHLAYRSYYAPCKSVIDGDICEQFSLMDLPKQKEVAEELGKTVSEISKKLEDIRTRYAF
;
A
#
# COMPACT_ATOMS: atom_id res chain seq x y z
N MET A 1 -1.39 -5.40 -27.62
CA MET A 1 -1.76 -5.08 -26.22
C MET A 1 -0.50 -4.56 -25.56
N PRO A 2 -0.45 -3.34 -25.01
CA PRO A 2 0.72 -2.95 -24.23
C PRO A 2 0.83 -3.96 -23.07
N GLY A 3 1.96 -4.66 -22.98
CA GLY A 3 2.17 -5.73 -22.00
C GLY A 3 2.15 -5.19 -20.57
N ALA A 4 1.77 -6.03 -19.62
CA ALA A 4 1.90 -5.71 -18.19
C ALA A 4 3.33 -5.29 -17.86
N ASN A 5 3.49 -4.35 -16.93
CA ASN A 5 4.81 -3.91 -16.48
C ASN A 5 5.54 -5.06 -15.77
N GLU A 6 6.87 -5.05 -15.83
CA GLU A 6 7.68 -6.03 -15.11
C GLU A 6 7.48 -5.90 -13.58
N ALA A 7 7.37 -7.05 -12.91
CA ALA A 7 7.26 -7.15 -11.45
C ALA A 7 8.20 -8.23 -10.94
N LEU A 8 8.76 -8.03 -9.75
CA LEU A 8 9.54 -9.07 -9.06
C LEU A 8 8.59 -9.95 -8.26
N VAL A 9 8.26 -11.12 -8.80
CA VAL A 9 7.43 -12.10 -8.11
C VAL A 9 8.27 -12.92 -7.14
N TYR A 10 7.78 -13.14 -5.93
CA TYR A 10 8.40 -14.00 -4.93
C TYR A 10 7.38 -14.97 -4.33
N THR A 11 7.88 -16.10 -3.83
CA THR A 11 7.10 -17.07 -3.07
C THR A 11 7.72 -17.25 -1.68
N THR A 12 6.92 -17.69 -0.73
CA THR A 12 7.34 -17.92 0.65
C THR A 12 7.13 -19.38 1.04
N ILE A 13 7.88 -19.87 2.02
CA ILE A 13 7.70 -21.23 2.58
C ILE A 13 6.30 -21.40 3.18
N GLY A 14 5.68 -20.31 3.64
CA GLY A 14 4.29 -20.30 4.12
C GLY A 14 3.22 -20.40 3.02
N GLY A 15 3.61 -20.52 1.75
CA GLY A 15 2.70 -20.67 0.61
C GLY A 15 2.14 -19.36 0.04
N ALA A 16 2.55 -18.20 0.57
CA ALA A 16 2.17 -16.91 -0.01
C ALA A 16 2.96 -16.62 -1.29
N ILE A 17 2.26 -16.07 -2.29
CA ILE A 17 2.83 -15.53 -3.53
C ILE A 17 2.63 -14.01 -3.49
N GLY A 18 3.71 -13.25 -3.61
CA GLY A 18 3.68 -11.80 -3.60
C GLY A 18 4.48 -11.21 -4.76
N CYS A 19 4.37 -9.89 -4.94
CA CYS A 19 5.15 -9.15 -5.92
C CYS A 19 5.73 -7.86 -5.32
N LEU A 20 6.90 -7.45 -5.82
CA LEU A 20 7.41 -6.09 -5.67
C LEU A 20 7.28 -5.39 -7.02
N VAL A 21 6.69 -4.20 -7.00
CA VAL A 21 6.40 -3.39 -8.19
C VAL A 21 7.13 -2.06 -8.09
N SER A 22 7.58 -1.54 -9.22
CA SER A 22 8.21 -0.22 -9.29
C SER A 22 7.16 0.87 -9.47
N PHE A 23 7.35 2.02 -8.83
CA PHE A 23 6.55 3.20 -9.11
C PHE A 23 7.06 3.91 -10.38
N MET A 24 6.15 4.53 -11.13
CA MET A 24 6.46 5.17 -12.40
C MET A 24 6.86 6.64 -12.23
N SER A 25 6.49 7.25 -11.10
CA SER A 25 6.82 8.64 -10.78
C SER A 25 7.09 8.82 -9.29
N LYS A 26 7.80 9.91 -8.96
CA LYS A 26 8.01 10.33 -7.57
C LYS A 26 6.69 10.68 -6.89
N ASP A 27 5.75 11.28 -7.63
CA ASP A 27 4.44 11.65 -7.09
C ASP A 27 3.64 10.40 -6.64
N GLU A 28 3.80 9.26 -7.32
CA GLU A 28 3.22 8.00 -6.85
C GLU A 28 3.88 7.52 -5.56
N VAL A 29 5.22 7.56 -5.48
CA VAL A 29 5.94 7.20 -4.26
C VAL A 29 5.48 8.06 -3.08
N ASP A 30 5.43 9.38 -3.27
CA ASP A 30 5.04 10.32 -2.22
C ASP A 30 3.58 10.09 -1.80
N PHE A 31 2.67 9.85 -2.75
CA PHE A 31 1.28 9.52 -2.47
C PHE A 31 1.13 8.23 -1.64
N PHE A 32 1.73 7.12 -2.08
CA PHE A 32 1.61 5.82 -1.39
C PHE A 32 2.35 5.82 -0.04
N THR A 33 3.43 6.58 0.09
CA THR A 33 4.13 6.75 1.38
C THR A 33 3.24 7.44 2.39
N ASN A 34 2.55 8.52 1.98
CA ASN A 34 1.61 9.21 2.85
C ASN A 34 0.39 8.34 3.16
N LEU A 35 -0.16 7.63 2.16
CA LEU A 35 -1.27 6.71 2.38
C LEU A 35 -0.94 5.62 3.41
N GLU A 36 0.21 4.94 3.28
CA GLU A 36 0.67 3.94 4.25
C GLU A 36 0.78 4.54 5.66
N MET A 37 1.33 5.75 5.77
CA MET A 37 1.49 6.47 7.03
C MET A 37 0.14 6.79 7.70
N HIS A 38 -0.87 7.21 6.94
CA HIS A 38 -2.21 7.43 7.49
C HIS A 38 -2.89 6.11 7.86
N VAL A 39 -2.89 5.12 6.98
CA VAL A 39 -3.59 3.85 7.23
C VAL A 39 -3.01 3.11 8.43
N ARG A 40 -1.67 3.07 8.60
CA ARG A 40 -1.09 2.41 9.78
C ARG A 40 -1.41 3.11 11.10
N SER A 41 -1.67 4.42 11.08
CA SER A 41 -2.04 5.19 12.27
C SER A 41 -3.50 4.92 12.64
N GLU A 42 -4.36 4.87 11.62
CA GLU A 42 -5.81 4.85 11.78
C GLU A 42 -6.42 3.44 11.77
N TYR A 43 -5.68 2.48 11.24
CA TYR A 43 -6.02 1.08 11.18
C TYR A 43 -4.81 0.24 11.61
N PRO A 44 -4.40 0.33 12.89
CA PRO A 44 -3.19 -0.31 13.38
C PRO A 44 -3.31 -1.84 13.37
N PRO A 45 -2.18 -2.57 13.34
CA PRO A 45 -2.20 -4.03 13.35
C PRO A 45 -2.94 -4.62 14.55
N LEU A 46 -3.82 -5.59 14.29
CA LEU A 46 -4.76 -6.16 15.27
C LEU A 46 -4.11 -6.67 16.57
N CYS A 47 -2.91 -7.22 16.48
CA CYS A 47 -2.20 -7.79 17.63
C CYS A 47 -1.34 -6.78 18.40
N GLY A 48 -1.55 -5.47 18.20
CA GLY A 48 -0.83 -4.40 18.91
C GLY A 48 0.65 -4.25 18.51
N ARG A 49 1.06 -4.90 17.41
CA ARG A 49 2.43 -4.80 16.91
C ARG A 49 2.59 -3.53 16.09
N ASP A 50 3.66 -2.78 16.31
CA ASP A 50 3.98 -1.64 15.46
C ASP A 50 4.36 -2.11 14.04
N HIS A 51 3.72 -1.51 13.03
CA HIS A 51 3.89 -1.91 11.63
C HIS A 51 5.31 -1.65 11.12
N LEU A 52 5.90 -0.50 11.44
CA LEU A 52 7.25 -0.16 11.01
C LEU A 52 8.29 -1.08 11.65
N ALA A 53 8.11 -1.41 12.94
CA ALA A 53 8.94 -2.38 13.64
C ALA A 53 8.77 -3.80 13.06
N TYR A 54 7.57 -4.17 12.60
CA TYR A 54 7.34 -5.45 11.92
C TYR A 54 8.11 -5.52 10.59
N ARG A 55 7.99 -4.49 9.73
CA ARG A 55 8.71 -4.46 8.44
C ARG A 55 10.21 -4.20 8.60
N SER A 56 10.64 -3.65 9.72
CA SER A 56 12.05 -3.40 10.05
C SER A 56 12.65 -4.44 11.01
N TYR A 57 12.17 -5.69 10.97
CA TYR A 57 12.46 -6.69 12.01
C TYR A 57 13.96 -6.97 12.24
N TYR A 58 14.75 -7.06 11.16
CA TYR A 58 16.21 -7.30 11.23
C TYR A 58 17.03 -6.11 10.73
N ALA A 59 16.49 -5.33 9.81
CA ALA A 59 17.13 -4.14 9.25
C ALA A 59 16.06 -3.09 8.97
N PRO A 60 16.39 -1.77 9.05
CA PRO A 60 15.44 -0.71 8.75
C PRO A 60 14.83 -0.87 7.35
N CYS A 61 13.51 -0.78 7.25
CA CYS A 61 12.83 -0.73 5.96
C CYS A 61 13.34 0.46 5.14
N LYS A 62 13.65 0.23 3.86
CA LYS A 62 14.21 1.26 2.98
C LYS A 62 13.60 1.17 1.59
N SER A 63 12.98 2.27 1.16
CA SER A 63 12.44 2.43 -0.20
C SER A 63 11.43 1.34 -0.60
N VAL A 64 10.64 0.85 0.37
CA VAL A 64 9.54 -0.09 0.16
C VAL A 64 8.32 0.45 0.90
N ILE A 65 7.17 0.38 0.25
CA ILE A 65 5.86 0.73 0.81
C ILE A 65 5.05 -0.55 0.90
N ASP A 66 4.38 -0.76 2.03
CA ASP A 66 3.55 -1.92 2.26
C ASP A 66 2.19 -1.79 1.55
N GLY A 67 2.07 -2.43 0.39
CA GLY A 67 0.82 -2.47 -0.38
C GLY A 67 -0.34 -3.10 0.39
N ASP A 68 -0.07 -4.11 1.23
CA ASP A 68 -1.10 -4.80 2.01
C ASP A 68 -1.72 -3.85 3.06
N ILE A 69 -0.93 -2.94 3.63
CA ILE A 69 -1.45 -1.87 4.50
C ILE A 69 -2.24 -0.87 3.68
N CYS A 70 -1.73 -0.42 2.53
CA CYS A 70 -2.44 0.55 1.70
C CYS A 70 -3.83 0.05 1.27
N GLU A 71 -3.97 -1.25 0.95
CA GLU A 71 -5.24 -1.86 0.58
C GLU A 71 -6.27 -1.92 1.73
N GLN A 72 -5.81 -1.91 2.99
CA GLN A 72 -6.69 -1.86 4.16
C GLN A 72 -7.48 -0.55 4.26
N PHE A 73 -7.12 0.49 3.50
CA PHE A 73 -7.93 1.69 3.37
C PHE A 73 -9.40 1.37 3.05
N SER A 74 -9.64 0.36 2.22
CA SER A 74 -11.00 -0.08 1.85
C SER A 74 -11.80 -0.70 3.01
N LEU A 75 -11.11 -1.19 4.04
CA LEU A 75 -11.68 -1.84 5.22
C LEU A 75 -11.95 -0.88 6.38
N MET A 76 -11.38 0.33 6.33
CA MET A 76 -11.60 1.36 7.34
C MET A 76 -13.05 1.86 7.33
N ASP A 77 -13.53 2.40 8.45
CA ASP A 77 -14.84 3.04 8.49
C ASP A 77 -14.88 4.25 7.54
N LEU A 78 -16.01 4.45 6.86
CA LEU A 78 -16.17 5.52 5.86
C LEU A 78 -15.81 6.94 6.38
N PRO A 79 -16.12 7.35 7.63
CA PRO A 79 -15.66 8.62 8.17
C PRO A 79 -14.14 8.75 8.17
N LYS A 80 -13.43 7.68 8.53
CA LYS A 80 -11.98 7.65 8.59
C LYS A 80 -11.35 7.62 7.20
N GLN A 81 -11.96 6.89 6.26
CA GLN A 81 -11.59 6.97 4.84
C GLN A 81 -11.68 8.39 4.30
N LYS A 82 -12.75 9.13 4.65
CA LYS A 82 -12.93 10.52 4.22
C LYS A 82 -11.88 11.46 4.82
N GLU A 83 -11.56 11.31 6.10
CA GLU A 83 -10.53 12.09 6.79
C GLU A 83 -9.16 11.89 6.11
N VAL A 84 -8.74 10.64 5.90
CA VAL A 84 -7.48 10.34 5.21
C VAL A 84 -7.50 10.85 3.76
N ALA A 85 -8.63 10.76 3.06
CA ALA A 85 -8.75 11.27 1.71
C ALA A 85 -8.61 12.80 1.65
N GLU A 86 -9.22 13.52 2.59
CA GLU A 86 -9.12 14.97 2.71
C GLU A 86 -7.69 15.42 2.99
N GLU A 87 -6.98 14.75 3.90
CA GLU A 87 -5.57 15.02 4.21
C GLU A 87 -4.65 14.80 3.00
N LEU A 88 -4.97 13.82 2.15
CA LEU A 88 -4.26 13.55 0.90
C LEU A 88 -4.71 14.45 -0.27
N GLY A 89 -5.68 15.33 -0.07
CA GLY A 89 -6.25 16.19 -1.11
C GLY A 89 -6.94 15.38 -2.23
N LYS A 90 -7.59 14.28 -1.86
CA LYS A 90 -8.27 13.32 -2.74
C LYS A 90 -9.67 12.99 -2.24
N THR A 91 -10.41 12.30 -3.09
CA THR A 91 -11.65 11.61 -2.70
C THR A 91 -11.36 10.14 -2.41
N VAL A 92 -12.22 9.51 -1.61
CA VAL A 92 -12.15 8.07 -1.34
C VAL A 92 -12.10 7.25 -2.64
N SER A 93 -12.92 7.62 -3.62
CA SER A 93 -12.97 6.95 -4.93
C SER A 93 -11.66 7.08 -5.71
N GLU A 94 -10.99 8.24 -5.67
CA GLU A 94 -9.69 8.42 -6.33
C GLU A 94 -8.59 7.57 -5.68
N ILE A 95 -8.61 7.42 -4.36
CA ILE A 95 -7.67 6.55 -3.64
C ILE A 95 -7.91 5.09 -4.01
N SER A 96 -9.17 4.63 -3.93
CA SER A 96 -9.54 3.26 -4.33
C SER A 96 -9.14 2.96 -5.76
N LYS A 97 -9.39 3.90 -6.68
CA LYS A 97 -8.98 3.75 -8.08
C LYS A 97 -7.47 3.68 -8.24
N LYS A 98 -6.70 4.50 -7.52
CA LYS A 98 -5.22 4.44 -7.57
C LYS A 98 -4.66 3.11 -7.06
N LEU A 99 -5.26 2.53 -6.03
CA LEU A 99 -4.91 1.20 -5.53
C LEU A 99 -5.16 0.13 -6.60
N GLU A 100 -6.35 0.16 -7.22
CA GLU A 100 -6.72 -0.75 -8.30
C GLU A 100 -5.80 -0.58 -9.53
N ASP A 101 -5.49 0.66 -9.93
CA ASP A 101 -4.61 0.97 -11.06
C ASP A 101 -3.19 0.39 -10.88
N ILE A 102 -2.67 0.28 -9.66
CA ILE A 102 -1.41 -0.45 -9.41
C ILE A 102 -1.62 -1.93 -9.64
N ARG A 103 -2.66 -2.52 -9.06
CA ARG A 103 -2.94 -3.94 -9.22
C ARG A 103 -3.10 -4.33 -10.69
N THR A 104 -3.88 -3.58 -11.46
CA THR A 104 -4.11 -3.86 -12.89
C THR A 104 -2.85 -3.67 -13.75
N ARG A 105 -1.90 -2.82 -13.35
CA ARG A 105 -0.65 -2.61 -14.10
C ARG A 105 0.33 -3.78 -14.02
N TYR A 106 0.37 -4.47 -12.87
CA TYR A 106 1.40 -5.49 -12.56
C TYR A 106 0.82 -6.87 -12.27
N ALA A 107 -0.48 -6.97 -12.00
CA ALA A 107 -1.15 -8.16 -11.50
C ALA A 107 -2.58 -8.29 -12.08
N PHE A 108 -3.37 -9.17 -11.46
CA PHE A 108 -4.73 -9.53 -11.86
C PHE A 108 -5.78 -9.08 -10.84
#